data_AF-A0A518CPA7-F1
#
_entry.id   AF-A0A518CPA7-F1
#
_cell.length_a   1.000
_cell.length_b   1.000
_cell.length_c   1.000
_cell.angle_alpha   90.00
_cell.angle_beta   90.00
_cell.angle_gamma   90.00
#
_symmetry.space_group_name_H-M   'P 1'
#
loop_
_entity.id
_entity.type
_entity.pdbx_description
1 polymer ?
#
loop_
_entity_poly.entity_id
_entity_poly.type
_entity_poly.pdbx_seq_one_letter_code
_entity_poly.pdbx_strand_id
1 'polypeptide(L)' 'MKYVVWGMVIFLLIIHQDNWLWENDSLVFGFFPIGLLYHAGISLAAAFTWYLATIFAWPIDEEEEKEIIKQEGAGQ' A
#
# COMPACT_ATOMS: atom_id res chain seq x y z
N MET A 1 -11.11 2.18 -12.34
CA MET A 1 -10.01 1.77 -11.43
C MET A 1 -9.70 2.80 -10.35
N LYS A 2 -9.59 4.10 -10.65
CA LYS A 2 -9.32 5.16 -9.63
C LYS A 2 -10.21 5.14 -8.37
N TYR A 3 -11.50 4.84 -8.52
CA TYR A 3 -12.43 4.72 -7.39
C TYR A 3 -12.16 3.52 -6.49
N VAL A 4 -11.54 2.45 -7.03
CA VAL A 4 -11.15 1.26 -6.26
C VAL A 4 -10.01 1.61 -5.32
N VAL A 5 -8.98 2.31 -5.82
CA VAL A 5 -7.85 2.78 -5.00
C VAL A 5 -8.35 3.71 -3.89
N TRP A 6 -9.24 4.66 -4.22
CA TRP A 6 -9.86 5.54 -3.23
C TRP A 6 -10.68 4.78 -2.17
N GLY A 7 -11.47 3.77 -2.59
CA GLY A 7 -12.20 2.92 -1.67
C GLY A 7 -11.27 2.13 -0.73
N MET A 8 -10.17 1.60 -1.25
CA MET A 8 -9.15 0.90 -0.45
C MET A 8 -8.47 1.83 0.55
N VAL A 9 -8.15 3.06 0.16
CA VAL A 9 -7.55 4.06 1.08
C VAL A 9 -8.51 4.40 2.21
N ILE A 10 -9.78 4.69 1.92
CA ILE A 10 -10.79 4.98 2.95
C ILE A 10 -11.00 3.77 3.87
N PHE A 11 -11.09 2.57 3.29
CA PHE A 11 -11.20 1.34 4.06
C PHE A 11 -10.01 1.19 5.01
N LEU A 12 -8.77 1.29 4.50
CA LEU A 12 -7.56 1.23 5.31
C LEU A 12 -7.57 2.26 6.44
N LEU A 13 -8.04 3.48 6.20
CA LEU A 13 -8.14 4.54 7.19
C LEU A 13 -9.06 4.16 8.36
N ILE A 14 -10.19 3.49 8.08
CA ILE A 14 -11.15 3.06 9.11
C ILE A 14 -10.55 1.93 9.96
N ILE A 15 -9.98 0.90 9.32
CA ILE A 15 -9.35 -0.22 10.05
C ILE A 15 -8.06 0.19 10.78
N HIS A 16 -7.36 1.24 10.32
CA HIS A 16 -6.16 1.76 11.01
C HIS A 16 -6.46 2.39 12.37
N GLN A 17 -7.72 2.74 12.63
CA GLN A 17 -8.12 3.37 13.87
C GLN A 17 -8.02 2.42 15.08
N ASP A 18 -7.96 1.10 14.83
CA ASP A 18 -7.74 0.00 15.78
C ASP A 18 -8.34 0.19 17.19
N ASN A 19 -9.67 0.37 17.25
CA ASN A 19 -10.38 0.43 18.53
C ASN A 19 -10.72 -0.94 19.14
N TRP A 20 -10.53 -2.03 18.39
CA TRP A 20 -11.07 -3.35 18.76
C TRP A 20 -10.00 -4.27 19.34
N LEU A 21 -8.78 -4.25 18.80
CA LEU A 21 -7.69 -5.09 19.29
C LEU A 21 -6.86 -4.42 20.39
N TRP A 22 -7.16 -3.17 20.75
CA TRP A 22 -6.35 -2.38 21.66
C TRP A 22 -6.23 -2.98 23.08
N GLU A 23 -7.28 -3.63 23.60
CA GLU A 23 -7.23 -4.34 24.89
C GLU A 23 -6.93 -5.85 24.75
N ASN A 24 -6.64 -6.33 23.54
CA ASN A 24 -6.46 -7.75 23.28
C ASN A 24 -4.98 -8.16 23.34
N ASP A 25 -4.56 -8.68 24.49
CA ASP A 25 -3.22 -9.22 24.72
C ASP A 25 -3.02 -10.67 24.21
N SER A 26 -3.89 -11.16 23.32
CA SER A 26 -3.73 -12.49 22.76
C SER A 26 -2.41 -12.60 21.99
N LEU A 27 -1.59 -13.57 22.39
CA LEU A 27 -0.32 -13.87 21.76
C LEU A 27 -0.52 -14.86 20.61
N VAL A 28 -0.19 -14.43 19.39
CA VAL A 28 -0.04 -15.30 18.23
C VAL A 28 1.32 -15.96 18.30
N PHE A 29 1.40 -17.25 17.96
CA PHE A 29 2.63 -18.06 18.02
C PHE A 29 3.32 -18.09 19.40
N GLY A 30 2.61 -17.70 20.47
CA GLY A 30 3.14 -17.70 21.85
C GLY A 30 4.07 -16.54 22.22
N PHE A 31 4.36 -15.60 21.31
CA PHE A 31 5.23 -14.45 21.59
C PHE A 31 4.82 -13.14 20.90
N PHE A 32 3.95 -13.20 19.89
CA PHE A 32 3.67 -12.06 19.02
C PHE A 32 2.29 -11.45 19.34
N PRO A 33 2.20 -10.19 19.82
CA PRO A 33 0.92 -9.58 20.14
C PRO A 33 0.03 -9.47 18.89
N ILE A 34 -1.23 -9.89 19.01
CA ILE A 34 -2.20 -9.84 17.90
C ILE A 34 -2.39 -8.41 17.36
N GLY A 35 -2.39 -7.40 18.23
CA GLY A 35 -2.47 -5.99 17.83
C GLY A 35 -1.31 -5.57 16.92
N LEU A 36 -0.11 -6.09 17.16
CA LEU A 36 1.06 -5.79 16.35
C LEU A 36 1.00 -6.51 14.99
N LEU A 37 0.49 -7.74 14.96
CA LEU A 37 0.21 -8.48 13.71
C LEU A 37 -0.81 -7.75 12.84
N TYR A 38 -1.86 -7.22 13.47
CA TYR A 38 -2.89 -6.45 12.80
C TYR A 38 -2.31 -5.20 12.13
N HIS A 39 -1.52 -4.42 12.87
CA HIS A 39 -0.85 -3.23 12.33
C HIS A 39 0.15 -3.57 11.22
N ALA A 40 0.88 -4.67 11.34
CA ALA A 40 1.78 -5.16 10.30
C ALA A 40 1.01 -5.54 9.02
N GLY A 41 -0.13 -6.21 9.16
CA GLY A 41 -1.04 -6.52 8.05
C GLY A 41 -1.59 -5.27 7.37
N ILE A 42 -1.98 -4.25 8.13
CA ILE A 42 -2.44 -2.97 7.57
C ILE A 42 -1.30 -2.26 6.83
N SER A 43 -0.07 -2.31 7.36
CA SER A 43 1.10 -1.71 6.71
C SER A 43 1.40 -2.37 5.34
N LEU A 44 1.29 -3.70 5.26
CA LEU A 44 1.40 -4.43 4.00
C LEU A 44 0.27 -4.07 3.02
N ALA A 45 -0.96 -3.99 3.51
CA ALA A 45 -2.11 -3.62 2.70
C ALA A 45 -2.00 -2.16 2.18
N ALA A 46 -1.45 -1.25 2.97
CA ALA A 46 -1.15 0.11 2.56
C ALA A 46 -0.11 0.16 1.45
N ALA A 47 1.01 -0.57 1.59
CA ALA A 47 2.03 -0.68 0.55
C ALA A 47 1.45 -1.25 -0.76
N PHE A 48 0.61 -2.29 -0.66
CA PHE A 48 -0.08 -2.86 -1.82
C PHE A 48 -1.06 -1.88 -2.47
N THR A 49 -1.81 -1.13 -1.68
CA THR A 49 -2.71 -0.08 -2.19
C THR A 49 -1.93 1.00 -2.94
N TRP A 50 -0.75 1.35 -2.44
CA TRP A 50 0.13 2.33 -3.09
C TRP A 50 0.77 1.80 -4.37
N TYR A 51 1.12 0.52 -4.41
CA TYR A 51 1.52 -0.15 -5.66
C TYR A 51 0.40 -0.14 -6.70
N LEU A 52 -0.85 -0.42 -6.31
CA LEU A 52 -1.98 -0.30 -7.24
C LEU A 52 -2.22 1.15 -7.66
N ALA A 53 -1.99 2.11 -6.77
CA ALA A 53 -2.11 3.53 -7.09
C ALA A 53 -1.11 3.96 -8.16
N THR A 54 0.15 3.49 -8.13
CA THR A 54 1.12 3.83 -9.17
C THR A 54 0.69 3.28 -10.53
N ILE A 55 0.16 2.05 -10.60
CA ILE A 55 -0.29 1.46 -11.88
C ILE A 55 -1.53 2.16 -12.45
N PHE A 56 -2.50 2.50 -11.59
CA PHE A 56 -3.81 2.97 -12.07
C PHE A 56 -4.00 4.49 -12.08
N ALA A 57 -3.30 5.22 -11.20
CA ALA A 57 -3.41 6.67 -11.09
C ALA A 57 -2.22 7.40 -11.73
N TRP A 58 -1.08 6.73 -11.91
CA TRP A 58 0.12 7.29 -12.52
C TRP A 58 0.71 6.37 -13.61
N PRO A 59 -0.06 6.01 -14.65
CA PRO A 59 0.52 5.31 -15.79
C PRO A 59 1.57 6.21 -16.45
N ILE A 60 2.74 5.64 -16.77
CA ILE A 60 3.73 6.32 -17.60
C ILE A 60 3.15 6.34 -19.02
N ASP A 61 2.98 7.54 -19.58
CA ASP A 61 2.50 7.69 -20.94
C ASP A 61 3.60 7.24 -21.92
N GLU A 62 3.22 6.67 -23.07
CA GLU A 62 4.19 6.14 -24.06
C GLU A 62 5.21 7.19 -24.52
N GLU A 63 4.86 8.48 -24.48
CA GLU A 63 5.78 9.58 -24.80
C GLU A 63 6.82 9.81 -23.69
N GLU A 64 6.42 9.70 -22.43
CA GLU A 64 7.34 9.77 -21.29
C GLU A 64 8.30 8.57 -21.27
N GLU A 65 7.81 7.37 -21.58
CA GLU A 65 8.63 6.16 -21.71
C GLU A 65 9.71 6.31 -22.80
N LYS A 66 9.33 6.86 -23.96
CA LYS A 66 10.27 7.11 -25.07
C LYS A 66 11.32 8.16 -24.73
N GLU A 67 10.96 9.22 -24.02
CA GLU A 67 11.91 10.24 -23.57
C GLU A 67 12.88 9.68 -22.52
N ILE A 68 12.42 8.87 -21.58
CA ILE A 68 13.28 8.20 -20.57
C ILE A 68 14.30 7.28 -21.28
N ILE A 69 13.85 6.40 -22.17
CA ILE A 69 14.73 5.47 -22.91
C ILE A 69 15.77 6.25 -23.75
N LYS A 70 15.36 7.37 -24.35
CA LYS A 70 16.24 8.22 -25.14
C LYS A 70 17.30 8.91 -24.28
N GLN A 71 16.96 9.35 -23.07
CA GLN A 71 17.92 9.94 -22.14
C GLN A 71 18.90 8.91 -21.58
N GLU A 72 18.44 7.71 -21.24
CA GLU A 72 19.32 6.63 -20.78
C GLU A 72 20.28 6.16 -21.88
N GLY A 73 19.81 6.07 -23.14
CA GLY A 73 20.65 5.71 -24.28
C GLY A 73 21.61 6.81 -24.76
N ALA A 74 21.38 8.07 -24.39
CA ALA A 74 22.27 9.20 -24.73
C ALA A 74 23.39 9.40 -23.70
N GLY A 75 23.29 8.77 -22.52
CA GLY A 75 24.28 8.82 -21.45
C GLY A 75 25.32 7.69 -21.47
N GLN A 76 25.20 6.73 -22.39
CA GLN A 76 26.14 5.61 -22.60
C GLN A 76 27.08 5.83 -23.79
#